data_AF-A0A139HXS3-F1
#
_entry.id   AF-A0A139HXS3-F1
#
_cell.length_a   1.000
_cell.length_b   1.000
_cell.length_c   1.000
_cell.angle_alpha   90.00
_cell.angle_beta   90.00
_cell.angle_gamma   90.00
#
_symmetry.space_group_name_H-M   'P 1'
#
loop_
_entity.id
_entity.type
_entity.pdbx_description
1 polymer ?
#
loop_
_entity_poly.entity_id
_entity_poly.type
_entity_poly.pdbx_seq_one_letter_code
_entity_poly.pdbx_strand_id
1 'polypeptide(L)'
;MGAKGGLLVGNDGAKKGSKGKEQANQKDTDGKELEGRPVLKTAMSTRLPLPQIVIGALELCTYFPQHARWPRYLLRLLRNDWRSKDIVKAQLHARGELNKANLKLRDDAIRKQILTNGRVYYNNRDWNARDWFRASHADSAPYPATRPFPNLYTPGLDQAAWGPAAQKSWTLAAGTVSSTPPTFLEMYQGVIHHPTGQDAGVLTQILHWASQQGRSFMLRHDASDIPAIIQANPNTFVLPHEARNTATWDQSALGRLRANVPDPLQ
;
A
#
# COMPACT_ATOMS: atom_id res chain seq x y z
N MET A 1 -87.69 -29.49 -20.85
CA MET A 1 -86.35 -30.04 -20.56
C MET A 1 -85.43 -28.82 -20.34
N GLY A 2 -84.55 -28.72 -19.33
CA GLY A 2 -84.25 -29.59 -18.19
C GLY A 2 -83.22 -28.90 -17.25
N ALA A 3 -83.13 -29.37 -16.00
CA ALA A 3 -82.22 -28.95 -14.91
C ALA A 3 -80.77 -28.54 -15.31
N LYS A 4 -80.14 -27.48 -14.77
CA LYS A 4 -79.66 -27.16 -13.38
C LYS A 4 -78.31 -27.80 -12.97
N GLY A 5 -77.38 -26.96 -12.50
CA GLY A 5 -76.14 -27.30 -11.75
C GLY A 5 -74.88 -26.60 -12.28
N GLY A 6 -73.92 -26.09 -11.48
CA GLY A 6 -73.92 -25.81 -10.03
C GLY A 6 -72.51 -25.58 -9.40
N LEU A 7 -72.34 -24.52 -8.59
CA LEU A 7 -71.28 -24.22 -7.57
C LEU A 7 -69.78 -24.15 -8.03
N LEU A 8 -69.01 -23.07 -7.72
CA LEU A 8 -68.11 -22.80 -6.54
C LEU A 8 -66.97 -23.84 -6.36
N VAL A 9 -65.67 -23.54 -6.10
CA VAL A 9 -64.84 -22.41 -5.55
C VAL A 9 -63.52 -22.31 -6.39
N GLY A 10 -62.60 -21.32 -6.42
CA GLY A 10 -62.27 -20.11 -5.60
C GLY A 10 -61.83 -18.89 -6.46
N ASN A 11 -60.99 -17.91 -6.05
CA ASN A 11 -59.88 -17.76 -5.08
C ASN A 11 -58.53 -18.41 -5.48
N ASP A 12 -57.36 -17.73 -5.46
CA ASP A 12 -57.01 -16.38 -4.96
C ASP A 12 -56.05 -15.60 -5.87
N GLY A 13 -56.08 -14.25 -5.80
CA GLY A 13 -55.31 -13.35 -6.67
C GLY A 13 -55.24 -11.90 -6.15
N ALA A 14 -54.71 -11.73 -4.93
CA ALA A 14 -54.88 -10.50 -4.15
C ALA A 14 -54.13 -9.25 -4.70
N LYS A 15 -54.79 -8.08 -4.56
CA LYS A 15 -54.22 -6.75 -4.79
C LYS A 15 -53.48 -6.21 -3.55
N LYS A 16 -52.66 -5.16 -3.79
CA LYS A 16 -52.02 -4.19 -2.87
C LYS A 16 -50.63 -4.58 -2.35
N GLY A 17 -49.74 -3.59 -2.32
CA GLY A 17 -48.37 -3.76 -1.80
C GLY A 17 -47.44 -2.56 -2.00
N SER A 18 -47.94 -1.31 -1.97
CA SER A 18 -47.03 -0.15 -1.98
C SER A 18 -46.31 -0.04 -0.64
N LYS A 19 -44.98 -0.17 -0.64
CA LYS A 19 -44.09 0.25 0.44
C LYS A 19 -42.90 1.00 -0.15
N GLY A 20 -42.45 2.03 0.56
CA GLY A 20 -41.48 2.99 0.04
C GLY A 20 -40.08 2.40 -0.17
N LYS A 21 -39.33 3.03 -1.07
CA LYS A 21 -37.87 2.87 -1.13
C LYS A 21 -37.24 3.63 0.04
N GLU A 22 -37.35 3.05 1.23
CA GLU A 22 -36.57 3.48 2.39
C GLU A 22 -35.09 3.36 2.02
N GLN A 23 -34.37 4.49 2.10
CA GLN A 23 -32.96 4.52 1.72
C GLN A 23 -32.18 3.72 2.76
N ALA A 24 -31.65 2.56 2.34
CA ALA A 24 -30.76 1.76 3.16
C ALA A 24 -29.51 2.58 3.49
N ASN A 25 -29.53 3.22 4.65
CA ASN A 25 -28.50 4.12 5.13
C ASN A 25 -27.28 3.29 5.49
N GLN A 26 -26.42 3.06 4.48
CA GLN A 26 -25.26 2.17 4.55
C GLN A 26 -24.18 2.80 5.44
N LYS A 27 -24.41 2.64 6.74
CA LYS A 27 -23.62 3.20 7.83
C LYS A 27 -22.22 2.58 7.82
N ASP A 28 -21.21 3.37 7.45
CA ASP A 28 -19.82 2.94 7.32
C ASP A 28 -19.27 2.32 8.64
N THR A 29 -19.32 0.99 8.73
CA THR A 29 -18.71 0.21 9.83
C THR A 29 -17.31 -0.32 9.50
N ASP A 30 -16.84 -0.11 8.26
CA ASP A 30 -15.55 -0.55 7.72
C ASP A 30 -14.31 -0.04 8.48
N GLY A 31 -14.50 0.86 9.46
CA GLY A 31 -13.44 1.36 10.34
C GLY A 31 -13.20 0.59 11.64
N LYS A 32 -14.03 -0.39 12.02
CA LYS A 32 -13.99 -0.99 13.39
C LYS A 32 -13.60 -2.47 13.52
N GLU A 33 -13.71 -3.29 12.49
CA GLU A 33 -13.56 -4.76 12.63
C GLU A 33 -12.09 -5.27 12.57
N LEU A 34 -11.20 -4.67 13.37
CA LEU A 34 -9.79 -5.11 13.54
C LEU A 34 -9.28 -4.95 14.99
N GLU A 35 -10.12 -5.24 16.00
CA GLU A 35 -9.70 -5.22 17.41
C GLU A 35 -8.86 -6.45 17.85
N GLY A 36 -8.60 -7.39 16.92
CA GLY A 36 -7.47 -8.31 17.05
C GLY A 36 -6.15 -7.55 16.93
N ARG A 37 -5.43 -7.39 18.06
CA ARG A 37 -4.11 -6.73 18.26
C ARG A 37 -3.52 -6.09 16.97
N PRO A 38 -3.52 -4.75 16.82
CA PRO A 38 -3.16 -4.10 15.55
C PRO A 38 -1.76 -4.51 15.09
N VAL A 39 -1.72 -5.24 13.97
CA VAL A 39 -0.50 -5.72 13.33
C VAL A 39 0.23 -4.52 12.71
N LEU A 40 1.56 -4.47 12.89
CA LEU A 40 2.45 -3.34 12.63
C LEU A 40 2.20 -2.15 13.59
N LYS A 41 2.21 -2.39 14.91
CA LYS A 41 1.89 -1.37 15.94
C LYS A 41 2.69 -0.07 15.84
N THR A 42 3.94 -0.18 15.43
CA THR A 42 4.92 0.92 15.34
C THR A 42 4.99 1.56 13.95
N ALA A 43 4.14 1.13 13.01
CA ALA A 43 4.20 1.62 11.64
C ALA A 43 3.76 3.08 11.52
N MET A 44 4.51 3.81 10.68
CA MET A 44 4.24 5.20 10.36
C MET A 44 2.83 5.39 9.75
N SER A 45 2.18 6.49 10.13
CA SER A 45 0.80 6.81 9.74
C SER A 45 0.69 7.14 8.24
N THR A 46 -0.37 6.67 7.56
CA THR A 46 -0.68 7.04 6.16
C THR A 46 -1.07 8.51 5.96
N ARG A 47 -1.09 9.29 7.05
CA ARG A 47 -1.27 10.74 7.02
C ARG A 47 0.06 11.48 6.85
N LEU A 48 1.20 10.89 7.16
CA LEU A 48 2.49 11.55 6.97
C LEU A 48 2.96 11.32 5.51
N PRO A 49 3.56 12.34 4.86
CA PRO A 49 3.96 12.24 3.47
C PRO A 49 5.14 11.28 3.26
N LEU A 50 5.32 10.82 2.02
CA LEU A 50 6.55 10.11 1.62
C LEU A 50 7.67 11.14 1.38
N PRO A 51 8.93 10.85 1.74
CA PRO A 51 10.07 11.68 1.38
C PRO A 51 10.20 11.90 -0.13
N GLN A 52 10.61 13.09 -0.57
CA GLN A 52 10.76 13.45 -1.98
C GLN A 52 12.11 12.98 -2.58
N ILE A 53 12.49 11.72 -2.33
CA ILE A 53 13.70 11.09 -2.86
C ILE A 53 13.39 9.76 -3.56
N VAL A 54 14.38 9.19 -4.23
CA VAL A 54 14.34 7.82 -4.75
C VAL A 54 14.23 6.82 -3.58
N ILE A 55 13.16 6.04 -3.56
CA ILE A 55 12.87 5.02 -2.53
C ILE A 55 12.53 3.68 -3.23
N GLY A 56 13.17 2.58 -2.83
CA GLY A 56 12.95 1.23 -3.37
C GLY A 56 11.72 0.51 -2.80
N ALA A 57 11.20 -0.52 -3.49
CA ALA A 57 10.04 -1.29 -3.03
C ALA A 57 10.19 -1.90 -1.63
N LEU A 58 11.39 -2.36 -1.25
CA LEU A 58 11.64 -2.90 0.09
C LEU A 58 11.69 -1.79 1.15
N GLU A 59 12.31 -0.64 0.85
CA GLU A 59 12.29 0.54 1.73
C GLU A 59 10.85 1.04 1.97
N LEU A 60 10.05 1.10 0.91
CA LEU A 60 8.61 1.40 0.98
C LEU A 60 7.91 0.42 1.95
N CYS A 61 8.11 -0.89 1.78
CA CYS A 61 7.48 -1.89 2.64
C CYS A 61 8.01 -1.89 4.09
N THR A 62 9.24 -1.45 4.35
CA THR A 62 9.83 -1.40 5.69
C THR A 62 9.39 -0.17 6.48
N TYR A 63 9.60 1.01 5.91
CA TYR A 63 9.41 2.29 6.59
C TYR A 63 7.97 2.83 6.44
N PHE A 64 7.29 2.53 5.32
CA PHE A 64 5.96 3.05 4.97
C PHE A 64 4.88 1.95 4.79
N PRO A 65 4.81 0.91 5.64
CA PRO A 65 4.01 -0.28 5.35
C PRO A 65 2.49 -0.03 5.32
N GLN A 66 2.00 1.05 5.95
CA GLN A 66 0.58 1.41 5.87
C GLN A 66 0.26 2.15 4.56
N HIS A 67 1.24 2.77 3.88
CA HIS A 67 1.07 3.44 2.59
C HIS A 67 0.76 2.48 1.44
N ALA A 68 0.75 1.16 1.70
CA ALA A 68 0.02 0.18 0.87
C ALA A 68 -1.46 0.56 0.64
N ARG A 69 -2.06 1.39 1.50
CA ARG A 69 -3.38 1.99 1.27
C ARG A 69 -3.41 3.01 0.11
N TRP A 70 -2.29 3.59 -0.30
CA TRP A 70 -2.22 4.55 -1.40
C TRP A 70 -2.15 3.81 -2.76
N PRO A 71 -3.03 4.11 -3.74
CA PRO A 71 -3.09 3.27 -4.94
C PRO A 71 -1.85 3.27 -5.85
N ARG A 72 -1.15 4.39 -6.07
CA ARG A 72 0.10 4.37 -6.87
C ARG A 72 1.21 3.56 -6.20
N TYR A 73 1.36 3.66 -4.88
CA TYR A 73 2.28 2.80 -4.10
C TYR A 73 1.98 1.33 -4.37
N LEU A 74 0.71 0.91 -4.24
CA LEU A 74 0.34 -0.50 -4.33
C LEU A 74 0.43 -1.04 -5.75
N LEU A 75 0.06 -0.22 -6.75
CA LEU A 75 0.17 -0.56 -8.16
C LEU A 75 1.64 -0.64 -8.62
N ARG A 76 2.55 0.22 -8.12
CA ARG A 76 4.00 0.09 -8.37
C ARG A 76 4.54 -1.25 -7.88
N LEU A 77 4.14 -1.71 -6.69
CA LEU A 77 4.55 -3.02 -6.18
C LEU A 77 4.00 -4.15 -7.06
N LEU A 78 2.70 -4.11 -7.38
CA LEU A 78 2.06 -5.11 -8.24
C LEU A 78 2.68 -5.22 -9.65
N ARG A 79 3.09 -4.08 -10.23
CA ARG A 79 3.83 -4.03 -11.52
C ARG A 79 5.15 -4.76 -11.47
N ASN A 80 5.86 -4.66 -10.35
CA ASN A 80 7.13 -5.33 -10.13
C ASN A 80 6.95 -6.75 -9.54
N ASP A 81 5.85 -7.42 -9.88
CA ASP A 81 5.49 -8.78 -9.48
C ASP A 81 5.26 -9.06 -7.98
N TRP A 82 5.30 -8.04 -7.11
CA TRP A 82 5.04 -8.21 -5.68
C TRP A 82 3.57 -8.60 -5.47
N ARG A 83 3.33 -9.82 -5.00
CA ARG A 83 1.98 -10.31 -4.67
C ARG A 83 1.68 -9.96 -3.22
N SER A 84 0.40 -10.01 -2.83
CA SER A 84 -0.04 -9.57 -1.50
C SER A 84 0.76 -10.20 -0.35
N LYS A 85 1.05 -11.51 -0.45
CA LYS A 85 1.91 -12.23 0.49
C LYS A 85 3.33 -11.68 0.55
N ASP A 86 3.96 -11.34 -0.58
CA ASP A 86 5.33 -10.80 -0.60
C ASP A 86 5.39 -9.43 0.09
N ILE A 87 4.45 -8.55 -0.25
CA ILE A 87 4.30 -7.22 0.37
C ILE A 87 4.19 -7.38 1.88
N VAL A 88 3.28 -8.25 2.34
CA VAL A 88 3.04 -8.48 3.77
C VAL A 88 4.23 -9.15 4.46
N LYS A 89 4.89 -10.09 3.80
CA LYS A 89 6.10 -10.75 4.29
C LYS A 89 7.22 -9.74 4.54
N ALA A 90 7.45 -8.79 3.64
CA ALA A 90 8.37 -7.68 3.87
C ALA A 90 7.93 -6.79 5.05
N GLN A 91 6.68 -6.33 5.07
CA GLN A 91 6.15 -5.46 6.14
C GLN A 91 6.30 -6.07 7.54
N LEU A 92 6.01 -7.37 7.67
CA LEU A 92 6.11 -8.11 8.92
C LEU A 92 7.54 -8.47 9.29
N HIS A 93 8.35 -8.91 8.31
CA HIS A 93 9.75 -9.24 8.53
C HIS A 93 10.52 -8.02 9.06
N ALA A 94 10.34 -6.86 8.43
CA ALA A 94 10.96 -5.60 8.82
C ALA A 94 10.76 -5.25 10.31
N ARG A 95 9.65 -5.68 10.92
CA ARG A 95 9.28 -5.37 12.32
C ARG A 95 9.37 -6.57 13.28
N GLY A 96 9.91 -7.70 12.82
CA GLY A 96 9.97 -8.94 13.62
C GLY A 96 8.61 -9.58 13.91
N GLU A 97 7.55 -9.15 13.22
CA GLU A 97 6.17 -9.61 13.44
C GLU A 97 5.76 -10.77 12.48
N LEU A 98 6.71 -11.34 11.71
CA LEU A 98 6.43 -12.39 10.73
C LEU A 98 6.14 -13.75 11.39
N ASN A 99 4.86 -14.09 11.45
CA ASN A 99 4.36 -15.41 11.82
C ASN A 99 3.13 -15.77 10.98
N LYS A 100 2.72 -17.04 11.01
CA LYS A 100 1.60 -17.61 10.22
C LYS A 100 0.27 -16.85 10.40
N ALA A 101 -0.06 -16.42 11.62
CA ALA A 101 -1.30 -15.72 11.92
C ALA A 101 -1.28 -14.26 11.41
N ASN A 102 -0.22 -13.52 11.70
CA ASN A 102 -0.03 -12.14 11.22
C ASN A 102 0.03 -12.10 9.69
N LEU A 103 0.75 -13.03 9.06
CA LEU A 103 0.85 -13.15 7.61
C LEU A 103 -0.52 -13.37 6.97
N LYS A 104 -1.35 -14.28 7.49
CA LYS A 104 -2.71 -14.48 6.98
C LYS A 104 -3.59 -13.23 7.16
N LEU A 105 -3.66 -12.69 8.38
CA LEU A 105 -4.54 -11.54 8.69
C LEU A 105 -4.19 -10.34 7.81
N ARG A 106 -2.89 -10.03 7.68
CA ARG A 106 -2.43 -8.89 6.89
C ARG A 106 -2.46 -9.18 5.38
N ASP A 107 -2.28 -10.41 4.91
CA ASP A 107 -2.52 -10.79 3.49
C ASP A 107 -4.00 -10.59 3.12
N ASP A 108 -4.94 -11.07 3.94
CA ASP A 108 -6.37 -10.84 3.74
C ASP A 108 -6.71 -9.34 3.67
N ALA A 109 -6.07 -8.51 4.50
CA ALA A 109 -6.22 -7.05 4.47
C ALA A 109 -5.59 -6.39 3.23
N ILE A 110 -4.40 -6.82 2.78
CA ILE A 110 -3.76 -6.29 1.57
C ILE A 110 -4.52 -6.75 0.31
N ARG A 111 -5.06 -7.97 0.26
CA ARG A 111 -5.90 -8.42 -0.87
C ARG A 111 -7.18 -7.58 -1.00
N LYS A 112 -7.80 -7.16 0.12
CA LYS A 112 -8.88 -6.16 0.11
C LYS A 112 -8.39 -4.79 -0.42
N GLN A 113 -7.25 -4.30 0.05
CA GLN A 113 -6.68 -3.02 -0.41
C GLN A 113 -6.33 -3.03 -1.90
N ILE A 114 -5.77 -4.12 -2.45
CA ILE A 114 -5.50 -4.26 -3.90
C ILE A 114 -6.77 -4.02 -4.70
N LEU A 115 -7.87 -4.68 -4.32
CA LEU A 115 -9.16 -4.56 -5.01
C LEU A 115 -9.70 -3.12 -4.94
N THR A 116 -9.74 -2.51 -3.75
CA THR A 116 -10.20 -1.13 -3.57
C THR A 116 -9.33 -0.14 -4.35
N ASN A 117 -8.01 -0.27 -4.26
CA ASN A 117 -7.06 0.69 -4.83
C ASN A 117 -7.11 0.69 -6.37
N GLY A 118 -7.15 -0.49 -7.00
CA GLY A 118 -7.29 -0.58 -8.46
C GLY A 118 -8.64 -0.05 -8.95
N ARG A 119 -9.74 -0.36 -8.25
CA ARG A 119 -11.07 0.17 -8.58
C ARG A 119 -11.13 1.70 -8.57
N VAL A 120 -10.52 2.33 -7.57
CA VAL A 120 -10.48 3.79 -7.44
C VAL A 120 -9.52 4.40 -8.47
N TYR A 121 -8.33 3.83 -8.66
CA TYR A 121 -7.32 4.35 -9.59
C TYR A 121 -7.77 4.30 -11.06
N TYR A 122 -8.39 3.19 -11.49
CA TYR A 122 -8.92 3.04 -12.84
C TYR A 122 -10.37 3.53 -13.00
N ASN A 123 -10.97 4.10 -11.94
CA ASN A 123 -12.38 4.50 -11.89
C ASN A 123 -13.36 3.43 -12.40
N ASN A 124 -13.08 2.16 -12.11
CA ASN A 124 -13.76 0.99 -12.65
C ASN A 124 -14.18 0.05 -11.51
N ARG A 125 -15.48 -0.10 -11.28
CA ARG A 125 -16.03 -0.92 -10.17
C ARG A 125 -15.79 -2.42 -10.35
N ASP A 126 -15.66 -2.89 -11.58
CA ASP A 126 -15.46 -4.30 -11.92
C ASP A 126 -13.98 -4.66 -12.04
N TRP A 127 -13.08 -3.67 -11.87
CA TRP A 127 -11.64 -3.91 -11.80
C TRP A 127 -11.31 -4.95 -10.73
N ASN A 128 -10.48 -5.91 -11.12
CA ASN A 128 -9.86 -6.88 -10.24
C ASN A 128 -8.45 -7.21 -10.74
N ALA A 129 -7.54 -7.53 -9.82
CA ALA A 129 -6.14 -7.73 -10.17
C ALA A 129 -5.91 -8.93 -11.12
N ARG A 130 -6.72 -10.00 -11.02
CA ARG A 130 -6.57 -11.20 -11.87
C ARG A 130 -6.74 -10.82 -13.34
N ASP A 131 -7.78 -10.07 -13.67
CA ASP A 131 -8.08 -9.72 -15.06
C ASP A 131 -7.23 -8.55 -15.56
N TRP A 132 -6.81 -7.65 -14.67
CA TRP A 132 -5.80 -6.63 -14.98
C TRP A 132 -4.47 -7.27 -15.45
N PHE A 133 -3.96 -8.29 -14.75
CA PHE A 133 -2.81 -9.08 -15.20
C PHE A 133 -3.12 -9.93 -16.46
N ARG A 134 -4.29 -10.58 -16.52
CA ARG A 134 -4.65 -11.50 -17.62
C ARG A 134 -4.85 -10.78 -18.97
N ALA A 135 -5.36 -9.54 -18.94
CA ALA A 135 -5.60 -8.73 -20.13
C ALA A 135 -4.34 -8.02 -20.64
N SER A 136 -3.17 -8.23 -20.01
CA SER A 136 -1.92 -7.54 -20.33
C SER A 136 -2.09 -6.01 -20.44
N HIS A 137 -2.81 -5.43 -19.47
CA HIS A 137 -3.05 -4.00 -19.40
C HIS A 137 -1.71 -3.25 -19.42
N ALA A 138 -1.63 -2.08 -20.07
CA ALA A 138 -0.37 -1.33 -20.19
C ALA A 138 0.26 -1.02 -18.81
N ASP A 139 -0.57 -0.87 -17.77
CA ASP A 139 -0.10 -0.76 -16.39
C ASP A 139 0.09 -2.08 -15.63
N SER A 140 -0.32 -3.26 -16.11
CA SER A 140 -0.01 -4.53 -15.45
C SER A 140 1.35 -5.09 -15.84
N ALA A 141 1.96 -4.55 -16.90
CA ALA A 141 3.32 -4.88 -17.31
C ALA A 141 4.35 -4.28 -16.31
N PRO A 142 5.42 -5.04 -15.98
CA PRO A 142 6.59 -4.50 -15.30
C PRO A 142 7.21 -3.33 -16.05
N TYR A 143 7.98 -2.50 -15.34
CA TYR A 143 8.71 -1.41 -15.96
C TYR A 143 9.83 -1.95 -16.87
N PRO A 144 10.00 -1.42 -18.09
CA PRO A 144 10.98 -1.94 -19.03
C PRO A 144 12.40 -1.69 -18.49
N ALA A 145 13.25 -2.71 -18.51
CA ALA A 145 14.60 -2.69 -17.90
C ALA A 145 15.56 -1.58 -18.43
N THR A 146 15.21 -0.93 -19.53
CA THR A 146 16.01 0.03 -20.29
C THR A 146 16.14 1.41 -19.61
N ARG A 147 17.19 1.57 -18.80
CA ARG A 147 17.60 2.77 -18.02
C ARG A 147 16.55 3.27 -17.00
N PRO A 148 16.98 3.70 -15.80
CA PRO A 148 16.04 4.23 -14.82
C PRO A 148 15.48 5.57 -15.30
N PHE A 149 14.15 5.69 -15.35
CA PHE A 149 13.51 7.00 -15.24
C PHE A 149 13.75 7.49 -13.79
N PRO A 150 14.44 8.62 -13.55
CA PRO A 150 14.68 9.11 -12.17
C PRO A 150 13.37 9.39 -11.41
N ASN A 151 12.28 9.58 -12.17
CA ASN A 151 10.93 9.82 -11.68
C ASN A 151 10.22 8.54 -11.19
N LEU A 152 10.63 7.35 -11.64
CA LEU A 152 9.94 6.07 -11.34
C LEU A 152 9.94 5.75 -9.85
N TYR A 153 11.09 5.93 -9.21
CA TYR A 153 11.31 5.57 -7.82
C TYR A 153 11.08 6.75 -6.85
N THR A 154 10.79 7.95 -7.35
CA THR A 154 10.71 9.20 -6.57
C THR A 154 9.25 9.61 -6.35
N PRO A 155 8.66 9.43 -5.15
CA PRO A 155 7.25 9.78 -4.91
C PRO A 155 6.96 11.29 -4.97
N GLY A 156 7.99 12.13 -4.87
CA GLY A 156 7.87 13.59 -4.77
C GLY A 156 7.47 14.32 -6.04
N LEU A 157 7.92 13.86 -7.22
CA LEU A 157 7.70 14.58 -8.50
C LEU A 157 6.23 14.64 -8.93
N ASP A 158 5.37 13.84 -8.31
CA ASP A 158 3.91 13.92 -8.43
C ASP A 158 3.28 13.45 -7.10
N GLN A 159 3.70 14.06 -5.99
CA GLN A 159 3.19 13.73 -4.66
C GLN A 159 1.66 13.90 -4.57
N ALA A 160 1.12 14.85 -5.34
CA ALA A 160 -0.31 15.04 -5.54
C ALA A 160 -0.97 13.75 -6.04
N ALA A 161 -0.47 13.12 -7.12
CA ALA A 161 -1.05 11.90 -7.66
C ALA A 161 -0.52 10.58 -7.06
N TRP A 162 0.44 10.62 -6.13
CA TRP A 162 0.78 9.47 -5.28
C TRP A 162 -0.07 9.37 -4.01
N GLY A 163 -0.45 10.50 -3.42
CA GLY A 163 -1.26 10.58 -2.20
C GLY A 163 -2.78 10.49 -2.44
N PRO A 164 -3.60 10.69 -1.38
CA PRO A 164 -5.07 10.67 -1.47
C PRO A 164 -5.65 11.72 -2.44
N ALA A 165 -4.97 12.86 -2.58
CA ALA A 165 -5.35 13.95 -3.47
C ALA A 165 -5.32 13.57 -4.97
N ALA A 166 -4.71 12.44 -5.32
CA ALA A 166 -4.69 11.87 -6.66
C ALA A 166 -6.08 11.53 -7.23
N GLN A 167 -7.08 11.44 -6.36
CA GLN A 167 -8.25 10.63 -6.59
C GLN A 167 -9.52 11.44 -6.37
N LYS A 168 -10.22 11.78 -7.46
CA LYS A 168 -11.50 12.51 -7.44
C LYS A 168 -12.65 11.77 -6.73
N SER A 169 -12.41 10.57 -6.21
CA SER A 169 -13.41 9.66 -5.65
C SER A 169 -12.99 8.93 -4.36
N TRP A 170 -11.84 9.25 -3.75
CA TRP A 170 -11.39 8.55 -2.53
C TRP A 170 -11.81 9.28 -1.25
N THR A 171 -12.61 8.62 -0.42
CA THR A 171 -13.23 9.19 0.79
C THR A 171 -12.34 9.17 2.05
N LEU A 172 -11.02 8.99 1.92
CA LEU A 172 -10.11 9.65 2.86
C LEU A 172 -10.17 11.15 2.53
N ALA A 173 -10.96 11.89 3.31
CA ALA A 173 -11.30 13.29 3.06
C ALA A 173 -10.10 14.13 2.59
N ALA A 174 -10.31 15.02 1.62
CA ALA A 174 -9.27 15.62 0.77
C ALA A 174 -8.23 16.53 1.46
N GLY A 175 -8.17 16.56 2.80
CA GLY A 175 -7.12 17.17 3.62
C GLY A 175 -6.47 16.20 4.63
N THR A 176 -6.45 14.88 4.37
CA THR A 176 -6.01 13.86 5.36
C THR A 176 -4.50 13.56 5.34
N VAL A 177 -3.72 14.08 4.38
CA VAL A 177 -2.24 14.04 4.44
C VAL A 177 -1.72 15.34 5.05
N SER A 178 -0.83 15.21 6.03
CA SER A 178 -0.14 16.29 6.71
C SER A 178 0.82 17.00 5.76
N SER A 179 0.90 18.33 5.89
CA SER A 179 2.01 19.11 5.33
C SER A 179 3.31 18.92 6.11
N THR A 180 3.24 18.51 7.39
CA THR A 180 4.40 18.18 8.22
C THR A 180 5.02 16.86 7.74
N PRO A 181 6.33 16.83 7.41
CA PRO A 181 7.03 15.59 7.08
C PRO A 181 7.16 14.67 8.31
N PRO A 182 7.35 13.34 8.12
CA PRO A 182 7.68 12.45 9.23
C PRO A 182 9.10 12.70 9.74
N THR A 183 9.27 12.69 11.06
CA THR A 183 10.61 12.72 11.68
C THR A 183 11.41 11.46 11.34
N PHE A 184 12.74 11.53 11.42
CA PHE A 184 13.59 10.34 11.26
C PHE A 184 13.26 9.26 12.30
N LEU A 185 12.86 9.65 13.52
CA LEU A 185 12.42 8.69 14.53
C LEU A 185 11.13 7.97 14.11
N GLU A 186 10.11 8.68 13.61
CA GLU A 186 8.84 8.07 13.19
C GLU A 186 9.00 7.08 12.03
N MET A 187 9.90 7.36 11.08
CA MET A 187 10.22 6.41 10.01
C MET A 187 10.96 5.17 10.56
N TYR A 188 11.93 5.35 11.44
CA TYR A 188 12.80 4.29 11.95
C TYR A 188 12.14 3.41 13.04
N GLN A 189 11.21 3.96 13.82
CA GLN A 189 10.73 3.35 15.06
C GLN A 189 10.10 1.97 14.83
N GLY A 190 10.61 0.97 15.55
CA GLY A 190 10.11 -0.40 15.53
C GLY A 190 10.35 -1.16 14.23
N VAL A 191 11.25 -0.67 13.37
CA VAL A 191 11.97 -1.53 12.42
C VAL A 191 13.08 -2.27 13.18
N ILE A 192 13.28 -3.54 12.85
CA ILE A 192 14.31 -4.44 13.40
C ILE A 192 15.20 -4.94 12.25
N HIS A 193 14.60 -5.33 11.13
CA HIS A 193 15.30 -5.77 9.94
C HIS A 193 15.23 -4.68 8.86
N HIS A 194 16.29 -3.88 8.78
CA HIS A 194 16.44 -2.83 7.78
C HIS A 194 16.88 -3.40 6.42
N PRO A 195 16.62 -2.70 5.30
CA PRO A 195 17.18 -3.07 3.99
C PRO A 195 18.72 -3.03 4.01
N THR A 196 19.37 -3.88 3.23
CA THR A 196 20.84 -3.97 3.18
C THR A 196 21.35 -4.17 1.75
N GLY A 197 22.64 -3.95 1.50
CA GLY A 197 23.26 -4.17 0.19
C GLY A 197 22.59 -3.36 -0.93
N GLN A 198 22.10 -4.03 -1.97
CA GLN A 198 21.39 -3.37 -3.06
C GLN A 198 20.00 -2.85 -2.66
N ASP A 199 19.40 -3.33 -1.56
CA ASP A 199 18.09 -2.85 -1.10
C ASP A 199 18.18 -1.60 -0.22
N ALA A 200 19.37 -1.25 0.28
CA ALA A 200 19.62 -0.05 1.07
C ALA A 200 19.74 1.19 0.17
N GLY A 201 18.59 1.77 -0.19
CA GLY A 201 18.52 3.07 -0.85
C GLY A 201 18.99 4.23 0.05
N VAL A 202 18.93 5.45 -0.50
CA VAL A 202 19.42 6.65 0.19
C VAL A 202 18.65 6.92 1.48
N LEU A 203 17.36 6.59 1.55
CA LEU A 203 16.59 6.71 2.80
C LEU A 203 17.14 5.79 3.88
N THR A 204 17.37 4.52 3.56
CA THR A 204 17.95 3.53 4.50
C THR A 204 19.28 4.02 5.05
N GLN A 205 20.16 4.52 4.18
CA GLN A 205 21.49 5.02 4.55
C GLN A 205 21.41 6.25 5.47
N ILE A 206 20.56 7.23 5.13
CA ILE A 206 20.36 8.43 5.96
C ILE A 206 19.76 8.09 7.32
N LEU A 207 18.76 7.20 7.38
CA LEU A 207 18.14 6.81 8.65
C LEU A 207 19.13 6.07 9.57
N HIS A 208 20.00 5.21 9.03
CA HIS A 208 21.07 4.61 9.82
C HIS A 208 22.09 5.64 10.32
N TRP A 209 22.55 6.55 9.47
CA TRP A 209 23.45 7.63 9.87
C TRP A 209 22.82 8.55 10.94
N ALA A 210 21.54 8.91 10.78
CA ALA A 210 20.79 9.69 11.75
C ALA A 210 20.62 8.97 13.09
N SER A 211 20.52 7.63 13.09
CA SER A 211 20.49 6.84 14.33
C SER A 211 21.83 6.86 15.08
N GLN A 212 22.95 6.97 14.36
CA GLN A 212 24.30 7.14 14.95
C GLN A 212 24.48 8.53 15.57
N GLN A 213 23.78 9.56 15.07
CA GLN A 213 23.70 10.88 15.72
C GLN A 213 22.81 10.88 16.98
N GLY A 214 22.17 9.76 17.30
CA GLY A 214 21.38 9.54 18.51
C GLY A 214 19.94 10.06 18.46
N ARG A 215 19.12 9.59 19.41
CA ARG A 215 17.66 9.84 19.44
C ARG A 215 17.28 11.32 19.38
N SER A 216 18.07 12.20 20.01
CA SER A 216 17.82 13.65 20.02
C SER A 216 18.04 14.32 18.65
N PHE A 217 18.85 13.72 17.78
CA PHE A 217 18.95 14.14 16.38
C PHE A 217 17.72 13.65 15.61
N MET A 218 17.37 12.36 15.73
CA MET A 218 16.22 11.76 15.05
C MET A 218 14.85 12.37 15.41
N LEU A 219 14.74 13.04 16.55
CA LEU A 219 13.55 13.77 17.02
C LEU A 219 13.45 15.21 16.50
N ARG A 220 14.56 15.81 16.08
CA ARG A 220 14.61 17.22 15.61
C ARG A 220 14.71 17.36 14.10
N HIS A 221 15.00 16.27 13.39
CA HIS A 221 15.15 16.24 11.95
C HIS A 221 14.10 15.33 11.29
N ASP A 222 13.66 15.74 10.10
CA ASP A 222 12.55 15.12 9.38
C ASP A 222 12.86 14.91 7.88
N ALA A 223 11.92 14.32 7.16
CA ALA A 223 12.11 13.99 5.74
C ALA A 223 12.37 15.20 4.81
N SER A 224 12.20 16.44 5.27
CA SER A 224 12.59 17.67 4.54
C SER A 224 14.06 18.07 4.72
N ASP A 225 14.76 17.60 5.76
CA ASP A 225 16.20 17.80 5.92
C ASP A 225 17.04 16.97 4.93
N ILE A 226 16.44 15.91 4.37
CA ILE A 226 17.12 14.91 3.53
C ILE A 226 17.95 15.52 2.39
N PRO A 227 17.46 16.49 1.58
CA PRO A 227 18.26 17.11 0.52
C PRO A 227 19.49 17.86 1.06
N ALA A 228 19.36 18.56 2.20
CA ALA A 228 20.46 19.29 2.82
C ALA A 228 21.51 18.32 3.42
N ILE A 229 21.07 17.21 4.01
CA ILE A 229 21.95 16.14 4.51
C ILE A 229 22.72 15.47 3.37
N ILE A 230 22.09 15.24 2.22
CA ILE A 230 22.75 14.73 1.01
C ILE A 230 23.78 15.76 0.49
N GLN A 231 23.40 17.03 0.38
CA GLN A 231 24.28 18.11 -0.09
C GLN A 231 25.51 18.30 0.81
N ALA A 232 25.36 18.15 2.13
CA ALA A 232 26.45 18.22 3.09
C ALA A 232 27.36 16.98 3.09
N ASN A 233 26.89 15.83 2.56
CA ASN A 233 27.59 14.55 2.58
C ASN A 233 27.57 13.87 1.19
N PRO A 234 28.04 14.53 0.11
CA PRO A 234 27.76 14.14 -1.27
C PRO A 234 28.35 12.78 -1.69
N ASN A 235 29.38 12.31 -0.99
CA ASN A 235 30.02 11.01 -1.25
C ASN A 235 29.52 9.89 -0.32
N THR A 236 28.66 10.19 0.65
CA THR A 236 28.20 9.24 1.68
C THR A 236 26.90 8.56 1.29
N PHE A 237 25.93 9.32 0.78
CA PHE A 237 24.57 8.84 0.51
C PHE A 237 24.38 8.53 -0.97
N VAL A 238 24.84 7.36 -1.39
CA VAL A 238 24.91 6.96 -2.80
C VAL A 238 23.89 5.87 -3.10
N LEU A 239 23.06 6.07 -4.12
CA LEU A 239 22.10 5.06 -4.56
C LEU A 239 22.77 3.70 -4.88
N PRO A 240 22.13 2.57 -4.58
CA PRO A 240 22.65 1.25 -4.94
C PRO A 240 22.83 1.10 -6.46
N HIS A 241 23.62 0.11 -6.88
CA HIS A 241 23.96 -0.07 -8.29
C HIS A 241 22.71 -0.33 -9.14
N GLU A 242 21.78 -1.15 -8.66
CA GLU A 242 20.51 -1.41 -9.36
C GLU A 242 19.69 -0.13 -9.54
N ALA A 243 19.46 0.65 -8.47
CA ALA A 243 18.73 1.92 -8.54
C ALA A 243 19.31 2.94 -9.54
N ARG A 244 20.64 2.93 -9.75
CA ARG A 244 21.34 3.82 -10.69
C ARG A 244 21.36 3.33 -12.14
N ASN A 245 21.26 2.02 -12.38
CA ASN A 245 21.58 1.44 -13.69
C ASN A 245 20.44 0.59 -14.30
N THR A 246 19.43 0.18 -13.51
CA THR A 246 18.32 -0.66 -13.99
C THR A 246 16.94 -0.13 -13.57
N ALA A 247 15.92 -0.45 -14.37
CA ALA A 247 14.52 -0.30 -13.95
C ALA A 247 13.99 -1.52 -13.15
N THR A 248 14.86 -2.46 -12.78
CA THR A 248 14.49 -3.75 -12.15
C THR A 248 14.69 -3.77 -10.64
N TRP A 249 15.09 -2.66 -10.00
CA TRP A 249 15.46 -2.61 -8.58
C TRP A 249 14.37 -3.20 -7.66
N ASP A 250 13.10 -2.87 -7.93
CA ASP A 250 11.96 -3.41 -7.21
C ASP A 250 11.74 -4.91 -7.43
N GLN A 251 12.04 -5.46 -8.62
CA GLN A 251 11.95 -6.90 -8.92
C GLN A 251 13.13 -7.68 -8.33
N SER A 252 14.34 -7.12 -8.38
CA SER A 252 15.52 -7.68 -7.72
C SER A 252 15.32 -7.78 -6.20
N ALA A 253 14.73 -6.74 -5.58
CA ALA A 253 14.36 -6.73 -4.17
C ALA A 253 13.34 -7.83 -3.81
N LEU A 254 12.37 -8.10 -4.69
CA LEU A 254 11.42 -9.21 -4.53
C LEU A 254 12.12 -10.58 -4.59
N GLY A 255 13.08 -10.74 -5.50
CA GLY A 255 13.92 -11.94 -5.60
C GLY A 255 14.72 -12.18 -4.31
N ARG A 256 15.41 -11.16 -3.81
CA ARG A 256 16.15 -11.21 -2.55
C ARG A 256 15.26 -11.48 -1.34
N LEU A 257 14.08 -10.87 -1.26
CA LEU A 257 13.10 -11.12 -0.20
C LEU A 257 12.68 -12.61 -0.18
N ARG A 258 12.35 -13.18 -1.34
CA ARG A 258 11.91 -14.58 -1.45
C ARG A 258 13.02 -15.58 -1.14
N ALA A 259 14.28 -15.25 -1.45
CA ALA A 259 15.43 -16.09 -1.15
C ALA A 259 15.88 -16.02 0.32
N ASN A 260 15.92 -14.82 0.90
CA ASN A 260 16.55 -14.58 2.20
C ASN A 260 15.59 -14.61 3.39
N VAL A 261 14.29 -14.39 3.16
CA VAL A 261 13.26 -14.48 4.22
C VAL A 261 12.44 -15.75 3.97
N PRO A 262 12.45 -16.75 4.89
CA PRO A 262 11.59 -17.92 4.75
C PRO A 262 10.11 -17.56 4.95
N ASP A 263 9.20 -18.37 4.42
CA ASP A 263 7.80 -18.34 4.88
C ASP A 263 7.74 -18.91 6.32
N PRO A 264 6.86 -18.38 7.20
CA PRO A 264 6.70 -18.94 8.53
C PRO A 264 6.20 -20.39 8.43
N LEU A 265 6.84 -21.28 9.19
CA LEU A 265 6.54 -22.72 9.21
C LEU A 265 5.05 -22.99 9.51
N GLN A 266 4.55 -24.12 9.00
CA GLN A 266 3.15 -24.50 9.11
C GLN A 266 2.79 -24.99 10.51
#